data_AF-A0A1X3CYP0-F1
#
_entry.id   AF-A0A1X3CYP0-F1
#
_cell.length_a   1.000
_cell.length_b   1.000
_cell.length_c   1.000
_cell.angle_alpha   90.00
_cell.angle_beta   90.00
_cell.angle_gamma   90.00
#
_symmetry.space_group_name_H-M   'P 1'
#
loop_
_entity.id
_entity.type
_entity.pdbx_description
1 polymer ?
#
loop_
_entity_poly.entity_id
_entity_poly.type
_entity_poly.pdbx_seq_one_letter_code
_entity_poly.pdbx_strand_id
1 'polypeptide(L)'
;MNHEQDVQLSFNEIVHACGDDTDWVVRIIEEEIISVSGSPQQASFSGFQLARIRRARRISRDFEASAPATALILELLDELESLRKSQTSGF
;
A
#
# COMPACT_ATOMS: atom_id res chain seq x y z
N MET A 1 -7.08 21.45 -17.90
CA MET A 1 -7.97 20.53 -17.16
C MET A 1 -7.52 19.13 -17.54
N ASN A 2 -6.46 18.63 -16.89
CA ASN A 2 -5.86 17.35 -17.26
C ASN A 2 -6.80 16.24 -16.77
N HIS A 3 -7.36 15.47 -17.70
CA HIS A 3 -8.01 14.21 -17.36
C HIS A 3 -6.87 13.21 -17.07
N GLU A 4 -6.29 13.30 -15.87
CA GLU A 4 -5.48 12.19 -15.34
C GLU A 4 -6.44 11.00 -15.24
N GLN A 5 -6.24 10.01 -16.11
CA GLN A 5 -6.90 8.73 -16.02
C GLN A 5 -6.45 8.09 -14.70
N ASP A 6 -7.20 8.33 -13.64
CA ASP A 6 -6.93 7.71 -12.35
C ASP A 6 -7.26 6.22 -12.48
N VAL A 7 -6.24 5.38 -12.46
CA VAL A 7 -6.39 3.93 -12.60
C VAL A 7 -7.22 3.43 -11.42
N GLN A 8 -8.41 2.91 -11.71
CA GLN A 8 -9.31 2.29 -10.75
C GLN A 8 -9.24 0.78 -10.91
N LEU A 9 -8.89 0.09 -9.83
CA LEU A 9 -8.74 -1.36 -9.77
C LEU A 9 -9.79 -1.92 -8.83
N SER A 10 -10.38 -3.04 -9.20
CA SER A 10 -11.20 -3.86 -8.34
C SER A 10 -10.35 -4.67 -7.34
N PHE A 11 -11.00 -5.19 -6.30
CA PHE A 11 -10.36 -6.08 -5.34
C PHE A 11 -9.66 -7.27 -6.00
N ASN A 12 -10.30 -7.90 -7.00
CA ASN A 12 -9.72 -9.03 -7.72
C ASN A 12 -8.46 -8.65 -8.51
N GLU A 13 -8.44 -7.46 -9.11
CA GLU A 13 -7.25 -6.96 -9.81
C GLU A 13 -6.10 -6.66 -8.84
N ILE A 14 -6.39 -6.18 -7.63
CA ILE A 14 -5.40 -6.03 -6.56
C ILE A 14 -4.85 -7.39 -6.13
N VAL A 15 -5.72 -8.35 -5.83
CA VAL A 15 -5.32 -9.72 -5.44
C VAL A 15 -4.41 -10.32 -6.50
N HIS A 16 -4.80 -10.21 -7.78
CA HIS A 16 -4.01 -10.69 -8.89
C HIS A 16 -2.64 -10.01 -9.01
N ALA A 17 -2.61 -8.68 -8.91
CA ALA A 17 -1.36 -7.91 -8.96
C ALA A 17 -0.41 -8.20 -7.78
N CYS A 18 -0.90 -8.85 -6.73
CA CYS A 18 -0.16 -9.16 -5.50
C CYS A 18 0.16 -10.65 -5.32
N GLY A 19 -0.06 -11.47 -6.37
CA GLY A 19 0.26 -12.89 -6.37
C GLY A 19 -0.86 -13.79 -5.87
N ASP A 20 -2.11 -13.40 -6.13
CA ASP A 20 -3.34 -14.18 -5.90
C ASP A 20 -3.59 -14.58 -4.42
N ASP A 21 -3.08 -13.77 -3.48
CA ASP A 21 -3.17 -14.01 -2.04
C ASP A 21 -4.23 -13.12 -1.37
N THR A 22 -5.47 -13.57 -1.42
CA THR A 22 -6.64 -12.84 -0.89
C THR A 22 -6.53 -12.57 0.61
N ASP A 23 -6.13 -13.56 1.40
CA ASP A 23 -6.06 -13.44 2.86
C ASP A 23 -5.02 -12.41 3.28
N TRP A 24 -3.89 -12.36 2.57
CA TRP A 24 -2.90 -11.33 2.79
C TRP A 24 -3.43 -9.93 2.45
N VAL A 25 -4.13 -9.76 1.33
CA VAL A 25 -4.73 -8.46 0.95
C VAL A 25 -5.75 -7.99 1.99
N VAL A 26 -6.59 -8.89 2.51
CA VAL A 26 -7.53 -8.55 3.60
C VAL A 26 -6.77 -8.11 4.84
N ARG A 27 -5.73 -8.84 5.25
CA ARG A 27 -4.99 -8.54 6.46
C ARG A 27 -4.26 -7.19 6.41
N ILE A 28 -3.70 -6.80 5.26
CA ILE A 28 -3.07 -5.48 5.16
C ILE A 28 -4.09 -4.33 5.19
N ILE A 29 -5.36 -4.58 4.82
CA ILE A 29 -6.44 -3.60 4.95
C ILE A 29 -6.86 -3.49 6.43
N GLU A 30 -6.97 -4.63 7.13
CA GLU A 30 -7.26 -4.66 8.58
C GLU A 30 -6.18 -3.94 9.41
N GLU A 31 -4.92 -4.04 9.00
CA GLU A 31 -3.78 -3.34 9.61
C GLU A 31 -3.61 -1.89 9.09
N GLU A 32 -4.60 -1.36 8.35
CA GLU A 32 -4.64 0.01 7.83
C GLU A 32 -3.39 0.41 6.99
N ILE A 33 -2.71 -0.56 6.39
CA ILE A 33 -1.62 -0.28 5.42
C ILE A 33 -2.18 0.46 4.22
N ILE A 34 -3.40 0.10 3.83
CA ILE A 34 -4.25 0.83 2.91
C ILE A 34 -5.67 0.89 3.48
N SER A 35 -6.29 2.07 3.42
CA SER A 35 -7.68 2.24 3.83
C SER A 35 -8.62 2.11 2.63
N VAL A 36 -9.78 1.52 2.85
CA VAL A 36 -10.86 1.41 1.84
C VAL A 36 -12.19 1.83 2.45
N SER A 37 -13.08 2.37 1.62
CA SER A 37 -14.44 2.70 2.05
C SER A 37 -15.35 1.49 1.92
N GLY A 38 -15.93 1.03 3.03
CA GLY A 38 -16.87 -0.09 3.04
C GLY A 38 -16.17 -1.46 2.92
N SER A 39 -16.83 -2.41 2.27
CA SER A 39 -16.31 -3.78 2.10
C SER A 39 -15.13 -3.79 1.12
N PRO A 40 -13.98 -4.42 1.46
CA PRO A 40 -12.83 -4.55 0.56
C PRO A 40 -13.18 -5.11 -0.81
N GLN A 41 -14.10 -6.07 -0.86
CA GLN A 41 -14.51 -6.75 -2.09
C GLN A 41 -15.30 -5.84 -3.05
N GLN A 42 -15.89 -4.76 -2.53
CA GLN A 42 -16.66 -3.78 -3.28
C GLN A 42 -15.90 -2.46 -3.48
N ALA A 43 -14.71 -2.33 -2.88
CA ALA A 43 -13.90 -1.14 -2.95
C ALA A 43 -13.22 -0.98 -4.32
N SER A 44 -13.01 0.27 -4.69
CA SER A 44 -12.15 0.66 -5.81
C SER A 44 -10.80 1.13 -5.26
N PHE A 45 -9.73 0.72 -5.91
CA PHE A 45 -8.36 0.98 -5.49
C PHE A 45 -7.65 1.84 -6.54
N SER A 46 -6.94 2.87 -6.08
CA SER A 46 -6.14 3.72 -6.96
C SER A 46 -4.80 3.08 -7.31
N GLY A 47 -4.15 3.59 -8.36
CA GLY A 47 -2.76 3.26 -8.67
C GLY A 47 -1.79 3.55 -7.52
N PHE A 48 -2.07 4.57 -6.71
CA PHE A 48 -1.30 4.87 -5.50
C PHE A 48 -1.42 3.76 -4.44
N GLN A 49 -2.64 3.29 -4.19
CA GLN A 49 -2.86 2.15 -3.28
C GLN A 49 -2.16 0.90 -3.78
N LEU A 50 -2.24 0.59 -5.09
CA LEU A 50 -1.49 -0.55 -5.65
C LEU A 50 0.02 -0.43 -5.41
N ALA A 51 0.61 0.76 -5.62
CA ALA A 51 2.03 0.97 -5.37
C ALA A 51 2.39 0.73 -3.89
N ARG A 52 1.57 1.21 -2.96
CA ARG A 52 1.73 1.00 -1.51
C ARG A 52 1.63 -0.49 -1.15
N ILE A 53 0.64 -1.21 -1.70
CA ILE A 53 0.47 -2.65 -1.49
C ILE A 53 1.68 -3.43 -2.00
N ARG A 54 2.20 -3.11 -3.20
CA ARG A 54 3.39 -3.79 -3.74
C ARG A 54 4.62 -3.57 -2.86
N ARG A 55 4.78 -2.38 -2.27
CA ARG A 55 5.82 -2.09 -1.29
C ARG A 55 5.64 -2.93 -0.03
N ALA A 56 4.42 -3.04 0.49
CA ALA A 56 4.08 -3.89 1.62
C ALA A 56 4.40 -5.37 1.36
N ARG A 57 4.04 -5.89 0.18
CA ARG A 57 4.31 -7.29 -0.22
C ARG A 57 5.80 -7.57 -0.26
N ARG A 58 6.58 -6.64 -0.80
CA ARG A 58 8.04 -6.75 -0.84
C ARG A 58 8.63 -6.79 0.57
N ILE A 59 8.21 -5.90 1.47
CA ILE A 59 8.67 -5.88 2.87
C ILE A 59 8.30 -7.19 3.56
N SER A 60 7.04 -7.60 3.47
CA SER A 60 6.55 -8.84 4.08
C SER A 60 7.37 -10.05 3.64
N ARG A 61 7.70 -10.14 2.35
CA ARG A 61 8.51 -11.24 1.80
C ARG A 61 9.98 -11.14 2.17
N ASP A 62 10.59 -9.98 1.98
CA ASP A 62 12.04 -9.81 2.13
C ASP A 62 12.46 -9.89 3.62
N PHE A 63 11.56 -9.59 4.55
CA PHE A 63 11.78 -9.65 6.00
C PHE A 63 10.98 -10.75 6.73
N GLU A 64 10.22 -11.58 5.99
CA GLU A 64 9.27 -12.54 6.58
C GLU A 64 8.35 -11.89 7.64
N ALA A 65 8.00 -10.62 7.42
CA ALA A 65 7.32 -9.79 8.39
C ALA A 65 5.81 -10.10 8.42
N SER A 66 5.25 -10.11 9.64
CA SER A 66 3.79 -10.12 9.83
C SER A 66 3.17 -8.82 9.30
N ALA A 67 1.87 -8.80 9.06
CA ALA A 67 1.19 -7.58 8.59
C ALA A 67 1.36 -6.38 9.53
N PRO A 68 1.26 -6.51 10.88
CA PRO A 68 1.57 -5.41 11.80
C PRO A 68 3.02 -4.92 11.68
N ALA A 69 3.98 -5.84 11.56
CA ALA A 69 5.39 -5.48 11.41
C ALA A 69 5.64 -4.76 10.07
N THR A 70 5.00 -5.21 9.00
CA THR A 70 5.05 -4.56 7.69
C THR A 70 4.45 -3.14 7.75
N ALA A 71 3.33 -2.95 8.45
CA ALA A 71 2.72 -1.63 8.64
C ALA A 71 3.69 -0.67 9.35
N LEU A 72 4.29 -1.12 10.46
CA LEU A 72 5.28 -0.34 11.21
C LEU A 72 6.52 0.01 10.36
N ILE A 73 7.06 -0.95 9.62
CA ILE A 73 8.22 -0.70 8.74
C ILE A 73 7.88 0.33 7.67
N LEU A 74 6.68 0.26 7.07
CA LEU A 74 6.22 1.25 6.09
C LEU A 74 6.12 2.64 6.69
N GLU A 75 5.53 2.78 7.88
CA GLU A 75 5.43 4.05 8.59
C GLU A 75 6.81 4.66 8.86
N LEU A 76 7.76 3.86 9.35
CA LEU A 76 9.13 4.31 9.60
C LEU A 76 9.85 4.73 8.30
N LEU A 77 9.61 4.03 7.20
CA LEU A 77 10.17 4.41 5.89
C LEU A 77 9.54 5.71 5.37
N ASP A 78 8.24 5.90 5.54
CA ASP A 78 7.53 7.12 5.17
C ASP A 78 8.04 8.32 6.00
N GLU A 79 8.28 8.13 7.30
CA GLU A 79 8.87 9.14 8.19
C GLU A 79 10.31 9.49 7.75
N LEU A 80 11.15 8.49 7.46
CA LEU A 80 12.51 8.71 6.96
C LEU A 80 12.54 9.48 5.64
N GLU A 81 11.61 9.20 4.72
CA GLU A 81 11.48 9.93 3.47
C GLU A 81 11.09 11.39 3.72
N SER A 82 10.17 11.64 4.65
CA SER A 82 9.78 12.99 5.06
C SER A 82 10.97 13.78 5.64
N LEU A 83 11.73 13.16 6.55
CA LEU A 83 12.91 13.75 7.18
C LEU A 83 14.04 14.05 6.17
N ARG A 84 14.20 13.23 5.12
CA ARG A 84 15.21 13.48 4.07
C ARG A 84 14.81 14.62 3.14
N LYS A 85 13.52 14.74 2.83
CA LYS A 85 12.99 15.85 2.02
C LYS A 85 13.16 17.19 2.74
N SER A 86 12.85 17.24 4.04
CA SER A 86 12.99 18.48 4.83
C SER A 86 14.44 18.93 5.01
N GLN A 87 15.41 18.00 5.06
CA GLN A 87 16.84 18.33 5.10
C GLN A 87 17.40 18.82 3.76
N THR A 88 16.80 18.42 2.64
CA THR A 88 17.27 18.81 1.29
C THR A 88 16.77 20.19 0.88
N SER A 89 15.66 20.68 1.46
CA SER A 89 15.14 22.04 1.25
C SER A 89 15.90 23.14 2.02
N GLY A 90 17.04 22.81 2.64
CA GLY A 90 17.89 23.73 3.40
C GLY A 90 19.03 24.39 2.61
N PHE A 91 19.05 24.31 1.28
CA PHE A 91 20.04 24.96 0.41
C PHE A 91 19.39 25.75 -0.72
#